data_AF-A0A523BC59-F1
#
_entry.id   AF-A0A523BC59-F1
#
_cell.length_a   1.000
_cell.length_b   1.000
_cell.length_c   1.000
_cell.angle_alpha   90.00
_cell.angle_beta   90.00
_cell.angle_gamma   90.00
#
_symmetry.space_group_name_H-M   'P 1'
#
loop_
_entity.id
_entity.type
_entity.pdbx_description
1 polymer ?
#
loop_
_entity_poly.entity_id
_entity_poly.type
_entity_poly.pdbx_seq_one_letter_code
_entity_poly.pdbx_strand_id
1 'polypeptide(L)'
;MTIKRIAIATLNNKGLDDIISNTFGYSKTFTIIDIEDGNIKDIKIIDNPAGSMTHGRGPVIAKKLSDMNVEIVISSELGPGALTILKEFGISTINVKPGLRVSEVLKENGLIK
;
A
#
# COMPACT_ATOMS: atom_id res chain seq x y z
N MET A 1 8.24 21.68 -0.27
CA MET A 1 8.62 20.28 -0.01
C MET A 1 7.33 19.48 -0.05
N THR A 2 7.31 18.34 -0.76
CA THR A 2 6.07 17.58 -1.01
C THR A 2 6.15 16.26 -0.26
N ILE A 3 5.25 16.08 0.71
CA ILE A 3 5.07 14.81 1.41
C ILE A 3 4.42 13.83 0.42
N LYS A 4 5.01 12.64 0.28
CA LYS A 4 4.43 11.52 -0.47
C LYS A 4 3.79 10.53 0.49
N ARG A 5 2.50 10.24 0.31
CA ARG A 5 1.81 9.20 1.10
C ARG A 5 1.70 7.89 0.33
N ILE A 6 2.25 6.83 0.91
CA ILE A 6 2.40 5.53 0.28
C ILE A 6 1.66 4.46 1.09
N ALA A 7 0.86 3.64 0.43
CA ALA A 7 0.22 2.48 1.04
C ALA A 7 0.88 1.19 0.56
N ILE A 8 1.25 0.31 1.48
CA ILE A 8 1.85 -0.98 1.18
C ILE A 8 0.95 -2.09 1.70
N ALA A 9 0.63 -3.06 0.84
CA ALA A 9 -0.20 -4.20 1.19
C ALA A 9 0.60 -5.24 1.99
N THR A 10 0.25 -5.47 3.27
CA THR A 10 1.06 -6.22 4.24
C THR A 10 0.31 -7.39 4.88
N LEU A 11 1.07 -8.34 5.44
CA LEU A 11 0.50 -9.55 6.05
C LEU A 11 0.21 -9.42 7.55
N ASN A 12 0.87 -8.52 8.28
CA ASN A 12 0.78 -8.44 9.74
C ASN A 12 0.67 -6.99 10.22
N ASN A 13 1.09 -6.69 11.44
CA ASN A 13 1.10 -5.33 11.99
C ASN A 13 2.52 -4.95 12.45
N LYS A 14 3.49 -5.00 11.53
CA LYS A 14 4.93 -4.78 11.83
C LYS A 14 5.55 -3.56 11.14
N GLY A 15 4.76 -2.76 10.42
CA GLY A 15 5.24 -1.52 9.79
C GLY A 15 6.40 -1.76 8.83
N LEU A 16 7.55 -1.12 9.07
CA LEU A 16 8.75 -1.27 8.24
C LEU A 16 9.36 -2.68 8.24
N ASP A 17 9.08 -3.47 9.27
CA ASP A 17 9.53 -4.85 9.40
C ASP A 17 8.47 -5.87 8.95
N ASP A 18 7.34 -5.39 8.42
CA ASP A 18 6.34 -6.26 7.83
C ASP A 18 6.77 -6.77 6.46
N ILE A 19 6.01 -7.74 5.98
CA ILE A 19 6.23 -8.42 4.72
C ILE A 19 5.12 -8.09 3.73
N ILE A 20 5.51 -7.90 2.47
CA ILE A 20 4.56 -7.68 1.38
C ILE A 20 3.64 -8.89 1.22
N SER A 21 2.34 -8.63 1.18
CA SER A 21 1.33 -9.66 0.92
C SER A 21 1.33 -10.12 -0.54
N ASN A 22 0.99 -11.40 -0.75
CA ASN A 22 0.79 -11.99 -2.06
C ASN A 22 -0.30 -11.30 -2.88
N THR A 23 -1.37 -10.81 -2.24
CA THR A 23 -2.51 -10.25 -2.96
C THR A 23 -3.06 -9.04 -2.24
N PHE A 24 -3.20 -7.93 -2.97
CA PHE A 24 -3.74 -6.67 -2.45
C PHE A 24 -5.09 -6.86 -1.74
N GLY A 25 -6.04 -7.52 -2.41
CA GLY A 25 -7.39 -7.70 -1.90
C GLY A 25 -7.46 -8.54 -0.61
N TYR A 26 -6.57 -9.52 -0.45
CA TYR A 26 -6.54 -10.45 0.67
C TYR A 26 -5.47 -10.12 1.71
N SER A 27 -4.78 -8.99 1.56
CA SER A 27 -3.86 -8.48 2.57
C SER A 27 -4.60 -8.32 3.90
N LYS A 28 -3.97 -8.62 5.03
CA LYS A 28 -4.63 -8.44 6.33
C LYS A 28 -4.62 -6.98 6.74
N THR A 29 -3.58 -6.27 6.38
CA THR A 29 -3.32 -4.89 6.77
C THR A 29 -2.73 -4.10 5.62
N PHE A 30 -2.70 -2.78 5.79
CA PHE A 30 -1.96 -1.85 4.95
C PHE A 30 -1.07 -0.99 5.83
N THR A 31 0.22 -0.97 5.53
CA THR A 31 1.18 -0.03 6.12
C THR A 31 1.17 1.25 5.29
N ILE A 32 0.77 2.36 5.89
CA ILE A 32 0.71 3.69 5.30
C ILE A 32 1.91 4.49 5.81
N ILE A 33 2.67 5.09 4.90
CA ILE A 33 3.91 5.78 5.23
C ILE A 33 3.91 7.15 4.55
N ASP A 34 4.19 8.18 5.34
CA ASP A 34 4.44 9.52 4.83
C ASP A 34 5.94 9.73 4.71
N ILE A 35 6.40 10.12 3.52
CA ILE A 35 7.81 10.30 3.19
C ILE A 35 8.03 11.72 2.67
N GLU A 36 9.05 12.39 3.20
CA GLU A 36 9.50 13.71 2.74
C GLU A 36 11.02 13.70 2.57
N ASP A 37 11.48 13.99 1.34
CA ASP A 37 12.90 14.06 0.97
C ASP A 37 13.71 12.79 1.34
N GLY A 38 13.08 11.63 1.18
CA GLY A 38 13.66 10.32 1.49
C GLY A 38 13.64 9.95 2.98
N ASN A 39 13.00 10.76 3.82
CA ASN A 39 12.86 10.52 5.26
C ASN A 39 11.42 10.15 5.59
N ILE A 40 11.25 9.10 6.39
CA ILE A 40 9.95 8.71 6.92
C ILE A 40 9.53 9.71 7.98
N LYS A 41 8.33 10.26 7.84
CA LYS A 41 7.74 11.24 8.77
C LYS A 41 6.67 10.63 9.65
N ASP A 42 5.89 9.69 9.10
CA ASP A 42 4.85 8.98 9.83
C ASP A 42 4.70 7.55 9.30
N ILE A 43 4.29 6.63 10.19
CA ILE A 43 3.91 5.28 9.85
C ILE A 43 2.59 4.96 10.58
N LYS A 44 1.58 4.60 9.80
CA LYS A 44 0.28 4.17 10.29
C LYS A 44 -0.08 2.83 9.70
N ILE A 45 -0.57 1.91 10.51
CA ILE A 45 -1.04 0.62 10.04
C ILE A 45 -2.56 0.59 10.17
N ILE A 46 -3.24 0.14 9.12
CA ILE A 46 -4.69 -0.04 9.11
C ILE A 46 -5.02 -1.50 8.79
N ASP A 47 -6.09 -2.01 9.39
CA ASP A 47 -6.66 -3.28 8.95
C ASP A 47 -7.25 -3.15 7.54
N ASN A 48 -7.34 -4.28 6.84
CA ASN A 48 -7.98 -4.30 5.52
C ASN A 48 -9.46 -3.89 5.65
N PRO A 49 -9.87 -2.75 5.05
CA PRO A 49 -11.25 -2.25 5.16
C PRO A 49 -12.28 -3.19 4.52
N ALA A 50 -11.84 -4.12 3.67
CA ALA A 50 -12.64 -5.15 3.04
C ALA A 50 -12.31 -6.57 3.55
N GLY A 51 -11.72 -6.69 4.76
CA GLY A 51 -11.27 -7.96 5.33
C GLY A 51 -12.38 -9.00 5.51
N SER A 52 -13.62 -8.57 5.76
CA SER A 52 -14.79 -9.43 5.95
C SER A 52 -15.55 -9.78 4.66
N MET A 53 -15.23 -9.13 3.53
CA MET A 53 -15.97 -9.31 2.28
C MET A 53 -15.50 -10.56 1.53
N THR A 54 -16.38 -11.34 0.92
CA THR A 54 -15.97 -12.53 0.13
C THR A 54 -15.43 -12.18 -1.25
N HIS A 55 -15.88 -11.07 -1.85
CA HIS A 55 -15.52 -10.61 -3.19
C HIS A 55 -15.63 -9.08 -3.26
N GLY A 56 -15.09 -8.47 -4.34
CA GLY A 56 -15.17 -7.02 -4.54
C GLY A 56 -14.26 -6.20 -3.59
N ARG A 57 -13.26 -6.84 -2.97
CA ARG A 57 -12.37 -6.20 -1.99
C ARG A 57 -11.54 -5.06 -2.58
N GLY A 58 -10.97 -5.28 -3.76
CA GLY A 58 -10.05 -4.36 -4.43
C GLY A 58 -10.58 -2.93 -4.57
N PRO A 59 -11.76 -2.71 -5.19
CA PRO A 59 -12.36 -1.39 -5.30
C PRO A 59 -12.58 -0.69 -3.95
N VAL A 60 -13.05 -1.40 -2.93
CA VAL A 60 -13.33 -0.84 -1.60
C VAL A 60 -12.03 -0.38 -0.92
N ILE A 61 -10.99 -1.20 -0.98
CA ILE A 61 -9.67 -0.85 -0.45
C ILE A 61 -9.10 0.35 -1.22
N ALA A 62 -9.11 0.31 -2.55
CA ALA A 62 -8.59 1.40 -3.38
C ALA A 62 -9.31 2.72 -3.10
N LYS A 63 -10.64 2.69 -2.93
CA LYS A 63 -11.42 3.87 -2.54
C LYS A 63 -11.01 4.39 -1.16
N LYS A 64 -10.86 3.50 -0.18
CA LYS A 64 -10.41 3.88 1.17
C LYS A 64 -9.02 4.52 1.16
N LEU A 65 -8.09 4.01 0.34
CA LEU A 65 -6.74 4.58 0.21
C LEU A 65 -6.78 5.96 -0.47
N SER A 66 -7.65 6.15 -1.48
CA SER A 66 -7.92 7.47 -2.07
C SER A 66 -8.44 8.47 -1.04
N ASP A 67 -9.41 8.07 -0.20
CA ASP A 67 -9.94 8.93 0.86
C ASP A 67 -8.87 9.32 1.91
N MET A 68 -7.77 8.57 1.99
CA MET A 68 -6.61 8.86 2.84
C MET A 68 -5.53 9.70 2.14
N ASN A 69 -5.79 10.17 0.91
CA ASN A 69 -4.84 10.88 0.06
C ASN A 69 -3.56 10.08 -0.22
N VAL A 70 -3.69 8.76 -0.40
CA VAL A 70 -2.57 7.92 -0.84
C VAL A 70 -2.26 8.24 -2.31
N GLU A 71 -0.99 8.46 -2.61
CA GLU A 71 -0.51 8.77 -3.96
C GLU A 71 0.12 7.56 -4.65
N ILE A 72 0.66 6.62 -3.86
CA ILE A 72 1.34 5.42 -4.35
C ILE A 72 0.85 4.20 -3.59
N VAL A 73 0.47 3.14 -4.32
CA VAL A 73 0.19 1.82 -3.78
C VAL A 73 1.29 0.84 -4.17
N ILE A 74 1.87 0.15 -3.20
CA ILE A 74 2.84 -0.92 -3.40
C ILE A 74 2.19 -2.25 -3.04
N SER A 75 2.20 -3.19 -3.98
CA SER A 75 1.59 -4.52 -3.79
C SER A 75 2.20 -5.54 -4.75
N SER A 76 2.04 -6.83 -4.44
CA SER A 76 2.44 -7.91 -5.36
C SER A 76 1.46 -8.14 -6.49
N GLU A 77 0.18 -8.30 -6.18
CA GLU A 77 -0.85 -8.46 -7.21
C GLU A 77 -2.00 -7.49 -6.97
N LEU A 78 -2.45 -6.84 -8.04
CA LEU A 78 -3.59 -5.93 -8.06
C LEU A 78 -4.61 -6.46 -9.07
N GLY A 79 -5.80 -6.81 -8.59
CA GLY A 79 -6.91 -7.23 -9.46
C GLY A 79 -7.50 -6.05 -10.25
N PRO A 80 -8.25 -6.33 -11.33
CA PRO A 80 -8.75 -5.30 -12.25
C PRO A 80 -9.60 -4.25 -11.55
N GLY A 81 -10.48 -4.64 -10.61
CA GLY A 81 -11.31 -3.69 -9.88
C GLY A 81 -10.50 -2.71 -9.01
N ALA A 82 -9.38 -3.13 -8.41
CA ALA A 82 -8.50 -2.21 -7.69
C ALA A 82 -7.82 -1.25 -8.67
N LEU A 83 -7.26 -1.78 -9.77
CA LEU A 83 -6.57 -0.98 -10.78
C LEU A 83 -7.47 0.09 -11.40
N THR A 84 -8.73 -0.22 -11.69
CA THR A 84 -9.70 0.75 -12.21
C THR A 84 -9.84 1.94 -11.27
N ILE A 85 -10.09 1.69 -9.99
CA ILE A 85 -10.30 2.74 -8.99
C ILE A 85 -9.01 3.52 -8.71
N LEU A 86 -7.87 2.83 -8.56
CA LEU A 86 -6.58 3.50 -8.35
C LEU A 86 -6.24 4.44 -9.51
N LYS A 87 -6.47 4.01 -10.76
CA LYS A 87 -6.26 4.83 -11.95
C LYS A 87 -7.21 6.02 -12.01
N GLU A 88 -8.49 5.83 -11.67
CA GLU A 88 -9.49 6.90 -11.63
C GLU A 88 -9.10 8.03 -10.68
N PHE A 89 -8.52 7.68 -9.52
CA PHE A 89 -8.05 8.65 -8.53
C PHE A 89 -6.60 9.11 -8.74
N GLY A 90 -5.95 8.74 -9.85
CA GLY A 90 -4.57 9.14 -10.15
C GLY A 90 -3.50 8.55 -9.23
N ILE A 91 -3.81 7.45 -8.55
CA ILE A 91 -2.90 6.77 -7.62
C ILE A 91 -1.95 5.87 -8.42
N SER A 92 -0.66 6.13 -8.27
CA SER A 92 0.39 5.34 -8.92
C SER A 92 0.54 3.98 -8.25
N THR A 93 0.97 2.98 -9.01
CA THR A 93 1.15 1.61 -8.48
C THR A 93 2.56 1.11 -8.73
N ILE A 94 3.18 0.51 -7.71
CA ILE A 94 4.46 -0.19 -7.82
C ILE A 94 4.20 -1.66 -7.55
N ASN A 95 4.55 -2.49 -8.53
CA ASN A 95 4.45 -3.94 -8.41
C ASN A 95 5.76 -4.52 -7.87
N VAL A 96 5.69 -5.34 -6.83
CA VAL A 96 6.89 -5.94 -6.19
C VAL A 96 6.67 -7.42 -5.91
N LYS A 97 7.75 -8.17 -5.65
CA LYS A 97 7.61 -9.57 -5.24
C LYS A 97 7.00 -9.65 -3.83
N PRO A 98 6.17 -10.66 -3.54
CA PRO A 98 5.64 -10.86 -2.20
C PRO A 98 6.73 -11.41 -1.26
N GLY A 99 6.53 -11.28 0.05
CA GLY A 99 7.47 -11.77 1.06
C GLY A 99 8.70 -10.89 1.32
N LEU A 100 8.92 -9.84 0.52
CA LEU A 100 9.94 -8.83 0.79
C LEU A 100 9.59 -8.00 2.02
N ARG A 101 10.59 -7.46 2.71
CA ARG A 101 10.35 -6.55 3.83
C ARG A 101 9.97 -5.15 3.32
N VAL A 102 9.06 -4.47 4.03
CA VAL A 102 8.62 -3.11 3.66
C VAL A 102 9.81 -2.14 3.52
N SER A 103 10.73 -2.13 4.48
CA SER A 103 11.92 -1.27 4.43
C SER A 103 12.84 -1.57 3.24
N GLU A 104 12.98 -2.83 2.82
CA GLU A 104 13.77 -3.21 1.64
C GLU A 104 13.11 -2.66 0.38
N VAL A 105 11.80 -2.85 0.24
CA VAL A 105 11.04 -2.37 -0.92
C VAL A 105 11.10 -0.84 -1.04
N LEU A 106 11.01 -0.11 0.07
CA LEU A 106 11.14 1.35 0.04
C LEU A 106 12.54 1.80 -0.44
N LYS A 107 13.59 1.10 -0.02
CA LYS A 107 14.97 1.38 -0.44
C LYS A 107 15.21 1.04 -1.91
N GLU A 108 14.79 -0.14 -2.35
CA GLU A 108 14.95 -0.61 -3.73
C GLU A 108 14.24 0.31 -4.74
N ASN A 109 13.15 0.95 -4.32
CA ASN A 109 12.40 1.90 -5.15
C ASN A 109 12.85 3.36 -4.97
N GLY A 110 13.96 3.60 -4.25
CA GLY A 110 14.52 4.94 -4.04
C GLY A 110 13.58 5.89 -3.28
N LEU A 111 12.64 5.36 -2.50
CA LEU A 111 11.68 6.13 -1.71
C LEU A 111 12.29 6.62 -0.41
N ILE A 112 13.20 5.84 0.18
CA ILE A 112 13.96 6.21 1.37
C ILE A 112 15.46 6.00 1.15
N LYS A 113 16.27 6.68 1.96
CA LYS A 113 17.73 6.55 1.97
C LYS A 113 18.23 5.31 2.73
#